data_AF-A0A2I0VZ16-F1
#
_entry.id   AF-A0A2I0VZ16-F1
#
_cell.length_a   1.000
_cell.length_b   1.000
_cell.length_c   1.000
_cell.angle_alpha   90.00
_cell.angle_beta   90.00
_cell.angle_gamma   90.00
#
_symmetry.space_group_name_H-M   'P 1'
#
loop_
_entity.id
_entity.type
_entity.pdbx_description
1 polymer ?
#
loop_
_entity_poly.entity_id
_entity_poly.type
_entity_poly.pdbx_seq_one_letter_code
_entity_poly.pdbx_strand_id
1 'polypeptide(L)'
;MAEKFQRYLYISPLYRVYKSYSMDYQIFINHINPVSIQESKLIVLPIIHEKHWVLLVGKLKEKVWKMYDSLPNPEHKNICHTVVSAIHILS
;
A
#
# COMPACT_ATOMS: atom_id res chain seq x y z
N MET A 1 -16.69 23.20 -6.77
CA MET A 1 -16.52 22.10 -7.74
C MET A 1 -15.79 20.98 -7.00
N ALA A 2 -16.45 19.86 -6.67
CA ALA A 2 -15.75 18.76 -6.02
C ALA A 2 -14.65 18.26 -6.98
N GLU A 3 -13.41 18.12 -6.51
CA GLU A 3 -12.34 17.55 -7.33
C GLU A 3 -12.80 16.20 -7.88
N LYS A 4 -12.87 16.07 -9.20
CA LYS A 4 -13.29 14.83 -9.90
C LYS A 4 -12.29 13.68 -9.67
N PHE A 5 -11.07 14.01 -9.25
CA PHE A 5 -9.96 13.08 -9.05
C PHE A 5 -9.37 13.24 -7.66
N GLN A 6 -8.99 12.12 -7.04
CA GLN A 6 -8.41 12.07 -5.72
C GLN A 6 -6.92 11.74 -5.82
N ARG A 7 -6.05 12.60 -5.29
CA ARG A 7 -4.62 12.28 -5.15
C ARG A 7 -4.43 11.10 -4.21
N TYR A 8 -3.54 10.18 -4.59
CA TYR A 8 -3.15 9.01 -3.81
C TYR A 8 -1.65 8.76 -3.92
N LEU A 9 -1.07 8.19 -2.86
CA LEU A 9 0.26 7.62 -2.88
C LEU A 9 0.18 6.20 -3.45
N TYR A 10 1.12 5.86 -4.32
CA TYR A 10 1.25 4.51 -4.85
C TYR A 10 2.54 3.88 -4.31
N ILE A 11 2.45 2.67 -3.75
CA ILE A 11 3.61 1.84 -3.45
C ILE A 11 3.63 0.68 -4.44
N SER A 12 4.73 0.53 -5.17
CA SER A 12 4.92 -0.59 -6.09
C SER A 12 4.87 -1.93 -5.34
N PRO A 13 4.24 -2.99 -5.87
CA PRO A 13 4.33 -4.34 -5.30
C PRO A 13 5.78 -4.84 -5.16
N LEU A 14 6.69 -4.32 -5.99
CA LEU A 14 8.11 -4.64 -5.93
C LEU A 14 8.79 -4.14 -4.66
N TYR A 15 8.23 -3.15 -3.96
CA TYR A 15 8.72 -2.72 -2.65
C TYR A 15 8.89 -3.91 -1.70
N ARG A 16 7.85 -4.75 -1.61
CA ARG A 16 7.86 -5.91 -0.71
C ARG A 16 8.82 -6.98 -1.20
N VAL A 17 8.85 -7.22 -2.50
CA VAL A 17 9.73 -8.23 -3.13
C VAL A 17 11.19 -7.87 -2.83
N TYR A 18 11.61 -6.65 -3.14
CA TYR A 18 12.97 -6.18 -2.92
C TYR A 18 13.33 -6.17 -1.43
N LYS A 19 12.40 -5.73 -0.57
CA LYS A 19 12.58 -5.78 0.89
C LYS A 19 12.79 -7.21 1.40
N SER A 20 12.08 -8.20 0.86
CA SER A 20 12.23 -9.61 1.26
C SER A 20 13.56 -10.24 0.83
N TYR A 21 14.17 -9.73 -0.25
CA TYR A 21 15.49 -10.15 -0.71
C TYR A 21 16.64 -9.27 -0.19
N SER A 22 16.37 -8.36 0.77
CA SER A 22 17.34 -7.40 1.30
C SER A 22 18.01 -6.55 0.20
N MET A 23 17.31 -6.31 -0.90
CA MET A 23 17.76 -5.44 -2.00
C MET A 23 17.37 -3.99 -1.71
N ASP A 24 17.96 -3.03 -2.44
CA ASP A 24 17.58 -1.63 -2.33
C ASP A 24 16.13 -1.42 -2.82
N TYR A 25 15.24 -1.13 -1.86
CA TYR A 25 13.82 -0.90 -2.09
C TYR A 25 13.43 0.59 -1.96
N GLN A 26 14.39 1.49 -1.69
CA GLN A 26 14.10 2.90 -1.40
C GLN A 26 13.47 3.60 -2.60
N ILE A 27 13.87 3.23 -3.82
CA ILE A 27 13.28 3.76 -5.06
C ILE A 27 11.74 3.66 -5.12
N PHE A 28 11.15 2.66 -4.43
CA PHE A 28 9.70 2.45 -4.42
C PHE A 28 8.96 3.30 -3.38
N ILE A 29 9.67 4.00 -2.50
CA ILE A 29 9.10 4.79 -1.40
C ILE A 29 9.72 6.18 -1.25
N ASN A 30 10.77 6.53 -2.01
CA ASN A 30 11.44 7.83 -1.93
C ASN A 30 10.51 9.03 -2.21
N HIS A 31 9.46 8.83 -3.01
CA HIS A 31 8.44 9.85 -3.26
C HIS A 31 7.47 10.03 -2.07
N ILE A 32 7.47 9.11 -1.11
CA ILE A 32 6.63 9.16 0.10
C ILE A 32 7.36 9.96 1.18
N ASN A 33 7.17 11.27 1.12
CA ASN A 33 7.67 12.24 2.09
C ASN A 33 6.50 12.98 2.79
N PRO A 34 6.75 13.77 3.85
CA PRO A 34 5.69 14.45 4.60
C PRO A 34 4.76 15.31 3.74
N VAL A 35 5.30 15.97 2.70
CA VAL A 35 4.50 16.79 1.76
C VAL A 35 3.54 15.91 0.96
N SER A 36 4.05 14.82 0.37
CA SER A 36 3.23 13.89 -0.41
C SER A 36 2.14 13.21 0.43
N ILE A 37 2.42 12.94 1.71
CA ILE A 37 1.46 12.38 2.68
C ILE A 37 0.38 13.42 2.99
N GLN A 38 0.75 14.68 3.19
CA GLN A 38 -0.20 15.77 3.45
C GLN A 38 -1.14 16.05 2.28
N GLU A 39 -0.62 15.95 1.04
CA GLU A 39 -1.37 16.20 -0.20
C GLU A 39 -2.26 15.03 -0.63
N SER A 40 -2.02 13.83 -0.09
CA SER A 40 -2.74 12.61 -0.43
C SER A 40 -3.75 12.24 0.63
N LYS A 41 -4.91 11.70 0.22
CA LYS A 41 -5.88 11.12 1.18
C LYS A 41 -5.78 9.61 1.27
N LEU A 42 -5.24 8.99 0.23
CA LEU A 42 -5.18 7.55 0.07
C LEU A 42 -3.75 7.10 -0.17
N ILE A 43 -3.47 5.86 0.23
CA ILE A 43 -2.33 5.08 -0.20
C ILE A 43 -2.83 3.80 -0.85
N VAL A 44 -2.24 3.43 -1.97
CA VAL A 44 -2.61 2.29 -2.79
C VAL A 44 -1.40 1.37 -2.90
N LEU A 45 -1.58 0.14 -2.45
CA LEU A 45 -0.54 -0.88 -2.42
C LEU A 45 -1.10 -2.17 -3.03
N PRO A 46 -0.77 -2.46 -4.29
CA PRO A 46 -0.95 -3.79 -4.85
C PRO A 46 -0.03 -4.78 -4.14
N ILE A 47 -0.56 -5.96 -3.82
CA ILE A 47 0.16 -7.07 -3.22
C ILE A 47 0.06 -8.25 -4.17
N ILE A 48 1.21 -8.80 -4.53
CA ILE A 48 1.30 -10.08 -5.23
C ILE A 48 1.45 -11.15 -4.15
N HIS A 49 0.49 -12.05 -4.08
CA HIS A 49 0.56 -13.25 -3.25
C HIS A 49 0.48 -14.47 -4.17
N GLU A 50 1.57 -15.23 -4.24
CA GLU A 50 1.75 -16.30 -5.22
C GLU A 50 1.51 -15.82 -6.66
N LYS A 51 0.36 -16.15 -7.25
CA LYS A 51 -0.05 -15.76 -8.61
C LYS A 51 -1.30 -14.89 -8.64
N HIS A 52 -1.71 -14.38 -7.47
CA HIS A 52 -2.92 -13.58 -7.31
C HIS A 52 -2.61 -12.16 -6.86
N TRP A 53 -3.43 -11.23 -7.35
CA TRP A 53 -3.35 -9.82 -7.00
C TRP A 53 -4.40 -9.45 -5.98
N VAL A 54 -3.93 -8.84 -4.90
CA VAL A 54 -4.78 -8.24 -3.86
C VAL A 54 -4.46 -6.76 -3.80
N LEU A 55 -5.47 -5.90 -3.68
CA LEU A 55 -5.27 -4.47 -3.57
C LEU A 55 -5.54 -4.00 -2.14
N LEU A 56 -4.53 -3.41 -1.53
CA LEU A 56 -4.65 -2.78 -0.22
C LEU A 56 -4.77 -1.26 -0.41
N VAL A 57 -5.83 -0.67 0.13
CA VAL A 57 -6.06 0.78 0.10
C VAL A 57 -6.13 1.31 1.53
N GLY A 58 -5.22 2.20 1.88
CA GLY A 58 -5.19 2.89 3.17
C GLY A 58 -5.76 4.29 3.05
N LYS A 59 -6.62 4.68 3.99
CA LYS A 59 -7.02 6.07 4.17
C LYS A 59 -6.10 6.71 5.21
N LEU A 60 -5.21 7.59 4.76
CA LEU A 60 -4.10 8.11 5.57
C LEU A 60 -4.58 8.83 6.85
N LYS A 61 -5.62 9.67 6.74
CA LYS A 61 -6.15 10.44 7.88
C LYS A 61 -6.98 9.60 8.85
N GLU A 62 -7.68 8.60 8.34
CA GLU A 62 -8.57 7.74 9.14
C GLU A 62 -7.80 6.56 9.76
N LYS A 63 -6.57 6.28 9.31
CA LYS A 63 -5.79 5.08 9.67
C LYS A 63 -6.55 3.77 9.43
N VAL A 64 -7.46 3.78 8.46
CA VAL A 64 -8.27 2.62 8.06
C VAL A 64 -7.67 2.01 6.80
N TRP A 65 -7.55 0.69 6.80
CA TRP A 65 -7.13 -0.10 5.64
C TRP A 65 -8.29 -0.94 5.12
N LYS A 66 -8.43 -0.98 3.80
CA LYS A 66 -9.42 -1.81 3.11
C LYS A 66 -8.72 -2.70 2.10
N MET A 67 -9.02 -3.99 2.17
CA MET A 67 -8.58 -4.99 1.22
C MET A 67 -9.63 -5.13 0.11
N TYR A 68 -9.17 -5.23 -1.12
CA TYR A 68 -9.96 -5.61 -2.29
C TYR A 68 -9.33 -6.86 -2.89
N ASP A 69 -10.15 -7.90 -2.99
CA ASP A 69 -9.76 -9.21 -3.45
C ASP A 69 -10.88 -9.73 -4.37
N SER A 70 -10.54 -10.05 -5.62
CA SER A 70 -11.49 -10.59 -6.59
C SER A 70 -11.80 -12.06 -6.35
N LEU A 71 -10.97 -12.77 -5.56
CA LEU A 71 -11.13 -14.18 -5.22
C LEU A 71 -10.94 -14.34 -3.70
N PRO A 72 -12.01 -14.14 -2.90
CA PRO A 72 -11.92 -14.10 -1.44
C PRO A 72 -11.22 -15.34 -0.87
N ASN A 73 -10.02 -15.15 -0.29
CA ASN A 73 -9.25 -16.20 0.38
C ASN A 73 -8.79 -15.70 1.76
N PRO A 74 -9.00 -16.48 2.85
CA PRO A 74 -8.48 -16.17 4.18
C PRO A 74 -6.97 -15.88 4.23
N GLU A 75 -6.17 -16.52 3.38
CA GLU A 75 -4.72 -16.30 3.31
C GLU A 75 -4.37 -14.91 2.76
N HIS A 76 -5.13 -14.43 1.77
CA HIS A 76 -5.00 -13.07 1.24
C HIS A 76 -5.26 -12.02 2.33
N LYS A 77 -6.21 -12.29 3.23
CA LYS A 77 -6.47 -11.42 4.38
C LYS A 77 -5.28 -11.40 5.34
N ASN A 78 -4.70 -12.56 5.64
CA ASN A 78 -3.56 -12.66 6.56
C ASN A 78 -2.32 -11.91 6.03
N ILE A 79 -2.02 -12.03 4.74
CA ILE A 79 -0.89 -11.31 4.14
C ILE A 79 -1.10 -9.79 4.18
N CYS A 80 -2.33 -9.31 3.96
CA CYS A 80 -2.65 -7.88 4.09
C CYS A 80 -2.40 -7.37 5.51
N HIS A 81 -2.80 -8.11 6.55
CA HIS A 81 -2.51 -7.74 7.94
C HIS A 81 -1.01 -7.62 8.20
N THR A 82 -0.24 -8.61 7.73
CA THR A 82 1.23 -8.60 7.85
C THR A 82 1.84 -7.37 7.18
N VAL A 83 1.34 -7.02 5.99
CA VAL A 83 1.81 -5.86 5.23
C VAL A 83 1.49 -4.55 5.94
N VAL A 84 0.26 -4.38 6.45
CA VAL A 84 -0.13 -3.20 7.22
C VAL A 84 0.77 -3.00 8.44
N SER A 85 1.05 -4.08 9.20
CA SER A 85 1.94 -4.02 10.37
C SER A 85 3.39 -3.67 10.03
N ALA A 86 3.85 -3.97 8.81
CA ALA A 86 5.22 -3.71 8.38
C ALA A 86 5.44 -2.29 7.83
N ILE A 87 4.37 -1.58 7.46
CA ILE A 87 4.43 -0.22 6.92
C ILE A 87 4.56 0.77 8.09
N HIS A 88 5.80 1.07 8.46
CA HIS A 88 6.15 2.12 9.43
C HIS A 88 6.21 3.52 8.79
N ILE A 89 6.02 3.61 7.47
CA ILE A 89 6.20 4.86 6.69
C ILE A 89 5.08 5.88 6.99
N LEU A 90 4.00 5.46 7.68
CA LEU A 90 2.81 6.27 7.95
C LEU A 90 2.66 6.68 9.43
N SER A 91 3.60 6.29 10.29
CA SER A 91 3.70 6.73 11.69
C SER A 91 4.67 7.88 11.81
#